data_AF-A0A380JUG3-F1
#
_entry.id   AF-A0A380JUG3-F1
#
_cell.length_a   1.000
_cell.length_b   1.000
_cell.length_c   1.000
_cell.angle_alpha   90.00
_cell.angle_beta   90.00
_cell.angle_gamma   90.00
#
_symmetry.space_group_name_H-M   'P 1'
#
loop_
_entity.id
_entity.type
_entity.pdbx_description
1 polymer ?
#
loop_
_entity_poly.entity_id
_entity_poly.type
_entity_poly.pdbx_seq_one_letter_code
_entity_poly.pdbx_strand_id
1 'polypeptide(L)'
;MGLPTILMFVVMIGLIWFMQRQQKKQAQERQNQLNAIEKGDEIVTIGGMFAVVDEVDLAAKRIVLDVDGVYLPFELSAIKRVVEKGSAVTSADVNMTETVVEDTAVEASDEAESAIETD
;
A
#
# COMPACT_ATOMS: atom_id res chain seq x y z
N MET A 1 20.48 16.77 37.84
CA MET A 1 20.31 16.22 36.48
C MET A 1 21.66 16.25 35.79
N GLY A 2 22.32 15.11 35.64
CA GLY A 2 23.70 15.06 35.14
C GLY A 2 23.78 15.30 33.64
N LEU A 3 24.86 15.94 33.18
CA LEU A 3 25.25 16.06 31.78
C LEU A 3 24.99 14.80 30.90
N PRO A 4 25.26 13.55 31.34
CA PRO A 4 24.98 12.37 30.52
C PRO A 4 23.49 12.14 30.23
N THR A 5 22.59 12.46 31.16
CA THR A 5 21.14 12.29 30.90
C THR A 5 20.63 13.35 29.93
N ILE A 6 21.12 14.59 30.04
CA ILE A 6 20.81 15.67 29.09
C ILE A 6 21.31 15.33 27.69
N LEU A 7 22.52 14.79 27.56
CA LEU A 7 23.07 14.34 26.27
C LEU A 7 22.20 13.22 25.64
N MET A 8 21.74 12.26 26.45
CA MET A 8 20.85 11.18 25.99
C MET A 8 19.51 11.73 25.48
N PHE A 9 18.91 12.70 26.17
CA PHE A 9 17.67 13.36 25.72
C PHE A 9 17.85 14.15 24.43
N VAL A 10 18.97 14.84 24.25
CA VAL A 10 19.26 15.58 23.01
C VAL A 10 19.38 14.63 21.82
N VAL A 11 20.06 13.49 21.99
CA VAL A 11 20.14 12.46 20.95
C VAL A 11 18.76 11.88 20.62
N MET A 12 17.96 11.55 21.64
CA MET A 12 16.59 11.03 21.47
C MET A 12 15.70 11.99 20.67
N ILE A 13 15.71 13.28 21.03
CA ILE A 13 14.92 14.31 20.33
C ILE A 13 15.42 14.51 18.90
N GLY A 14 16.74 14.45 18.68
CA GLY A 14 17.34 14.52 17.35
C GLY A 14 16.86 13.40 16.42
N LEU A 15 16.79 12.17 16.92
CA LEU A 15 16.29 11.01 16.16
C LEU A 15 14.80 11.15 15.84
N ILE A 16 13.97 11.53 16.82
CA ILE A 16 12.52 11.71 16.63
C ILE A 16 12.23 12.80 15.60
N TRP A 17 12.94 13.93 15.65
CA TRP A 17 12.79 15.02 14.69
C TRP A 17 13.13 14.59 13.26
N PHE A 18 14.20 13.83 13.09
CA PHE A 18 14.59 13.28 11.80
C PHE A 18 13.53 12.32 11.23
N MET A 19 13.02 11.40 12.07
CA MET A 19 11.99 10.45 11.67
C MET A 19 10.67 11.13 11.31
N GLN A 20 10.24 12.12 12.10
CA GLN A 20 9.00 12.85 11.85
C GLN A 20 9.06 13.61 10.51
N ARG A 21 10.23 14.12 10.12
CA ARG A 21 10.42 14.77 8.82
C ARG A 21 10.28 13.78 7.66
N GLN A 22 10.76 12.56 7.80
CA GLN A 22 10.61 11.51 6.79
C GLN A 22 9.16 11.02 6.69
N GLN A 23 8.48 10.81 7.82
CA GLN A 23 7.08 10.36 7.84
C GLN A 23 6.12 11.36 7.17
N LYS A 24 6.34 12.67 7.37
CA LYS A 24 5.53 13.71 6.71
C LYS A 24 5.65 13.66 5.18
N LYS A 25 6.84 13.36 4.64
CA LYS A 25 7.04 13.21 3.20
C LYS A 25 6.27 12.04 2.63
N GLN A 26 6.36 10.87 3.26
CA GLN A 26 5.63 9.66 2.81
C GLN A 26 4.11 9.85 2.86
N ALA A 27 3.59 10.55 3.89
CA ALA A 27 2.17 10.86 3.98
C ALA A 27 1.71 11.87 2.91
N GLN A 28 2.55 12.84 2.55
CA GLN A 28 2.26 13.79 1.48
C GLN A 28 2.34 13.12 0.10
N GLU A 29 3.34 12.28 -0.14
CA GLU A 29 3.48 11.51 -1.38
C GLU A 29 2.27 10.62 -1.63
N ARG A 30 1.75 9.96 -0.58
CA ARG A 30 0.54 9.15 -0.67
C ARG A 30 -0.69 9.99 -1.02
N GLN A 31 -0.86 11.16 -0.37
CA GLN A 31 -1.96 12.07 -0.69
C GLN A 31 -1.87 12.61 -2.12
N ASN A 32 -0.66 12.92 -2.58
CA ASN A 32 -0.44 13.39 -3.94
C ASN A 32 -0.79 12.33 -4.98
N GLN A 33 -0.49 11.06 -4.73
CA GLN A 33 -0.88 9.95 -5.61
C GLN A 33 -2.40 9.80 -5.71
N LEU A 34 -3.11 9.95 -4.59
CA LEU A 34 -4.58 9.89 -4.58
C LEU A 34 -5.22 11.09 -5.30
N ASN A 35 -4.64 12.28 -5.17
CA ASN A 35 -5.10 13.48 -5.85
C ASN A 35 -4.77 13.49 -7.35
N ALA A 36 -3.81 12.68 -7.79
CA ALA A 36 -3.43 12.56 -9.19
C ALA A 36 -4.34 11.60 -9.98
N ILE A 37 -5.37 11.03 -9.35
CA ILE A 37 -6.32 10.12 -9.99
C ILE A 37 -7.34 10.94 -10.76
N GLU A 38 -7.53 10.59 -12.02
CA GLU A 38 -8.43 11.28 -12.94
C GLU A 38 -9.51 10.33 -13.46
N LYS A 39 -10.58 10.89 -14.03
CA LYS A 39 -11.62 10.11 -14.70
C LYS A 39 -11.00 9.34 -15.87
N GLY A 40 -11.33 8.06 -15.97
CA GLY A 40 -10.82 7.14 -17.00
C GLY A 40 -9.54 6.39 -16.59
N ASP A 41 -8.97 6.64 -15.41
CA ASP A 41 -7.87 5.84 -14.90
C ASP A 41 -8.32 4.42 -14.57
N GLU A 42 -7.54 3.42 -14.99
CA GLU A 42 -7.71 2.05 -14.52
C GLU A 42 -6.96 1.89 -13.20
N ILE A 43 -7.67 1.45 -12.17
CA ILE A 43 -7.13 1.34 -10.82
C ILE A 43 -7.35 -0.06 -10.25
N VAL A 44 -6.53 -0.39 -9.26
CA VAL A 44 -6.77 -1.56 -8.41
C VAL A 44 -7.04 -1.09 -6.99
N THR A 45 -8.14 -1.58 -6.42
CA THR A 45 -8.52 -1.31 -5.03
C THR A 45 -7.70 -2.16 -4.06
N ILE A 46 -7.77 -1.87 -2.76
CA ILE A 46 -7.07 -2.65 -1.71
C ILE A 46 -7.51 -4.13 -1.72
N GLY A 47 -8.78 -4.39 -2.04
CA GLY A 47 -9.33 -5.76 -2.17
C GLY A 47 -8.90 -6.49 -3.45
N GLY A 48 -8.08 -5.88 -4.31
CA GLY A 48 -7.63 -6.49 -5.56
C GLY A 48 -8.62 -6.36 -6.73
N MET A 49 -9.73 -5.65 -6.55
CA MET A 49 -10.68 -5.40 -7.64
C MET A 49 -10.13 -4.36 -8.61
N PHE A 50 -10.16 -4.69 -9.89
CA PHE A 50 -9.86 -3.78 -11.01
C PHE A 50 -11.12 -3.04 -11.41
N ALA A 51 -11.00 -1.74 -11.62
CA ALA A 51 -12.12 -0.88 -11.97
C ALA A 51 -11.62 0.36 -12.73
N VAL A 52 -12.53 1.01 -13.45
CA VAL A 52 -12.25 2.29 -14.12
C VAL A 52 -12.89 3.42 -13.33
N VAL A 53 -12.18 4.53 -13.18
CA VAL A 53 -12.69 5.71 -12.47
C VAL A 53 -13.72 6.43 -13.35
N ASP A 54 -14.97 6.49 -12.92
CA ASP A 54 -16.01 7.23 -13.61
C ASP A 54 -16.14 8.66 -13.09
N GLU A 55 -16.16 8.86 -11.77
CA GLU A 55 -16.24 10.20 -11.17
C GLU A 55 -15.33 10.33 -9.96
N VAL A 56 -14.79 11.53 -9.74
CA VAL A 56 -13.91 11.85 -8.61
C VAL A 56 -14.44 13.10 -7.90
N ASP A 57 -14.77 12.95 -6.62
CA ASP A 57 -15.08 14.06 -5.71
C ASP A 57 -13.98 14.15 -4.63
N LEU A 58 -13.01 15.04 -4.88
CA LEU A 58 -11.91 15.31 -3.96
C LEU A 58 -12.35 16.02 -2.68
N ALA A 59 -13.46 16.77 -2.70
CA ALA A 59 -13.96 17.49 -1.53
C ALA A 59 -14.61 16.53 -0.53
N ALA A 60 -15.41 15.58 -1.04
CA ALA A 60 -16.05 14.54 -0.24
C ALA A 60 -15.16 13.30 -0.03
N LYS A 61 -13.98 13.23 -0.66
CA LYS A 61 -13.08 12.06 -0.67
C LYS A 61 -13.77 10.79 -1.17
N ARG A 62 -14.68 10.93 -2.14
CA ARG A 62 -15.42 9.84 -2.75
C ARG A 62 -15.08 9.72 -4.22
N ILE A 63 -15.09 8.50 -4.73
CA ILE A 63 -14.99 8.22 -6.16
C ILE A 63 -16.07 7.24 -6.56
N VAL A 64 -16.49 7.29 -7.82
CA VAL A 64 -17.37 6.28 -8.41
C VAL A 64 -16.54 5.43 -9.34
N LEU A 65 -16.56 4.13 -9.09
CA LEU A 65 -15.87 3.12 -9.88
C LEU A 65 -16.87 2.39 -10.76
N ASP A 66 -16.51 2.21 -12.02
CA ASP A 66 -17.21 1.36 -12.98
C ASP A 66 -16.59 -0.04 -12.95
N VAL A 67 -17.41 -1.03 -12.61
CA VAL A 67 -17.08 -2.45 -12.66
C VAL A 67 -18.13 -3.14 -13.53
N ASP A 68 -17.78 -3.39 -14.78
CA ASP A 68 -18.64 -4.08 -15.75
C ASP A 68 -20.03 -3.44 -15.90
N GLY A 69 -20.08 -2.10 -15.94
CA GLY A 69 -21.31 -1.32 -16.07
C GLY A 69 -22.06 -1.11 -14.75
N VAL A 70 -21.50 -1.57 -13.62
CA VAL A 70 -22.02 -1.29 -12.28
C VAL A 70 -21.21 -0.16 -11.63
N TYR A 71 -21.89 0.95 -11.35
CA TYR A 71 -21.29 2.12 -10.72
C TYR A 71 -21.40 2.04 -9.21
N LEU A 72 -20.25 1.95 -8.54
CA LEU A 72 -20.16 1.79 -7.10
C LEU A 72 -19.35 2.93 -6.47
N PRO A 73 -19.90 3.63 -5.46
CA PRO A 73 -19.17 4.67 -4.74
C PRO A 73 -18.19 4.05 -3.74
N PHE A 74 -16.95 4.47 -3.81
CA PHE A 74 -15.87 4.11 -2.90
C PHE A 74 -15.22 5.35 -2.27
N GLU A 75 -14.49 5.14 -1.19
CA GLU A 75 -13.61 6.18 -0.65
C GLU A 75 -12.33 6.27 -1.49
N LEU A 76 -11.77 7.48 -1.61
CA LEU A 76 -10.50 7.71 -2.29
C LEU A 76 -9.35 6.89 -1.66
N SER A 77 -9.40 6.66 -0.35
CA SER A 77 -8.46 5.83 0.41
C SER A 77 -8.52 4.34 0.07
N ALA A 78 -9.58 3.86 -0.59
CA ALA A 78 -9.76 2.45 -0.95
C ALA A 78 -8.92 2.02 -2.17
N ILE A 79 -8.24 2.98 -2.81
CA ILE A 79 -7.44 2.76 -4.00
C ILE A 79 -6.01 2.40 -3.59
N LYS A 80 -5.50 1.29 -4.10
CA LYS A 80 -4.15 0.81 -3.80
C LYS A 80 -3.13 1.45 -4.73
N ARG A 81 -3.40 1.45 -6.04
CA ARG A 81 -2.56 2.07 -7.07
C ARG A 81 -3.34 2.25 -8.38
N VAL A 82 -2.83 3.12 -9.24
CA VAL A 82 -3.26 3.25 -10.63
C VAL A 82 -2.49 2.24 -11.48
N VAL A 83 -3.19 1.53 -12.36
CA VAL A 83 -2.65 0.54 -13.29
C VAL A 83 -2.32 1.20 -14.62
N GLU A 84 -3.29 1.92 -15.19
CA GLU A 84 -3.13 2.67 -16.43
C GLU A 84 -3.73 4.07 -16.27
N LYS A 85 -3.02 5.09 -16.79
CA LYS A 85 -3.50 6.47 -16.79
C LYS A 85 -4.35 6.70 -18.03
N GLY A 86 -5.61 7.10 -17.84
CA GLY A 86 -6.63 7.20 -18.89
C GLY A 86 -6.34 8.21 -20.00
N SER A 87 -5.26 9.00 -19.88
CA SER A 87 -4.88 10.04 -20.84
C SER A 87 -3.60 9.76 -21.64
N ALA A 88 -3.05 8.55 -21.64
CA ALA A 88 -1.85 8.23 -22.42
C ALA A 88 -1.91 6.86 -23.13
N VAL A 89 -2.64 6.81 -24.25
CA VAL A 89 -2.32 5.81 -25.28
C VAL A 89 -0.99 6.23 -25.92
N THR A 90 0.12 5.67 -25.40
CA THR A 90 1.42 5.36 -26.05
C THR A 90 2.53 5.48 -25.01
N SER A 91 2.94 4.35 -24.44
CA SER A 91 4.33 3.85 -24.42
C SER A 91 4.41 2.65 -23.48
N ALA A 92 4.86 1.54 -24.04
CA ALA A 92 5.27 0.36 -23.31
C ALA A 92 6.33 0.68 -22.25
N ASP A 93 6.20 0.11 -21.05
CA ASP A 93 7.34 -0.42 -20.30
C ASP A 93 6.84 -1.40 -19.21
N VAL A 94 6.89 -2.69 -19.54
CA VAL A 94 6.68 -3.78 -18.56
C VAL A 94 7.99 -3.93 -17.80
N ASN A 95 8.15 -3.17 -16.71
CA ASN A 95 9.21 -3.47 -15.73
C ASN A 95 8.70 -4.50 -14.72
N MET A 96 8.73 -5.77 -15.12
CA MET A 96 8.78 -6.90 -14.21
C MET A 96 10.22 -7.36 -14.09
N THR A 97 10.97 -6.75 -13.17
CA THR A 97 12.16 -7.39 -12.59
C THR A 97 11.66 -8.40 -11.57
N GLU A 98 11.47 -9.62 -12.04
CA GLU A 98 11.32 -10.82 -11.21
C GLU A 98 12.72 -11.19 -10.71
N THR A 99 12.99 -10.99 -9.41
CA THR A 99 14.18 -11.54 -8.76
C THR A 99 13.70 -12.53 -7.70
N VAL A 100 13.79 -13.80 -8.09
CA VAL A 100 14.27 -14.94 -7.32
C VAL A 100 13.59 -15.19 -5.98
N VAL A 101 12.79 -16.25 -5.96
CA VAL A 101 13.00 -17.37 -5.04
C VAL A 101 12.30 -18.61 -5.59
N GLU A 102 13.05 -19.45 -6.30
CA GLU A 102 12.71 -20.86 -6.48
C GLU A 102 13.73 -21.71 -5.71
N ASP A 103 13.16 -22.66 -4.98
CA ASP A 103 13.69 -23.93 -4.50
C ASP A 103 14.74 -23.95 -3.38
N THR A 104 14.36 -24.54 -2.23
CA THR A 104 14.79 -25.91 -1.92
C THR A 104 13.89 -26.50 -0.83
N ALA A 105 13.15 -27.53 -1.22
CA ALA A 105 12.83 -28.79 -0.52
C ALA A 105 12.96 -28.83 1.02
N VAL A 106 11.89 -29.10 1.77
CA VAL A 106 11.37 -30.45 2.09
C VAL A 106 12.42 -31.36 2.72
N GLU A 107 12.31 -31.57 4.03
CA GLU A 107 12.64 -32.84 4.68
C GLU A 107 11.51 -33.12 5.68
N ALA A 108 10.77 -34.17 5.39
CA ALA A 108 9.87 -34.83 6.32
C ALA A 108 10.69 -35.54 7.41
N SER A 109 10.26 -35.44 8.65
CA SER A 109 10.44 -36.52 9.62
C SER A 109 9.13 -36.75 10.34
N ASP A 110 8.57 -37.91 10.03
CA ASP A 110 7.64 -38.69 10.84
C ASP A 110 8.03 -38.65 12.33
N GLU A 111 7.05 -38.45 13.20
CA GLU A 111 6.91 -39.27 14.41
C GLU A 111 5.45 -39.16 14.89
N ALA A 112 4.73 -40.25 14.58
CA ALA A 112 3.43 -40.55 15.14
C ALA A 112 3.53 -40.97 16.63
N GLU A 113 2.37 -40.92 17.27
CA GLU A 113 2.02 -41.48 18.60
C GLU A 113 2.43 -40.67 19.84
N SER A 114 1.43 -40.05 20.48
CA SER A 114 0.70 -40.72 21.56
C SER A 114 -0.11 -39.72 22.42
N ALA A 115 -1.38 -40.09 22.63
CA ALA A 115 -2.24 -39.76 23.77
C ALA A 115 -2.83 -38.35 23.89
N ILE A 116 -4.08 -38.24 23.41
CA ILE A 116 -5.15 -37.46 24.06
C ILE A 116 -6.24 -38.47 24.45
N GLU A 117 -6.35 -38.78 25.73
CA GLU A 117 -7.53 -39.31 26.43
C GLU A 117 -7.44 -38.77 27.87
N THR A 118 -8.25 -37.77 28.21
CA THR A 118 -9.47 -37.87 29.04
C THR A 118 -9.22 -38.35 30.48
N ASP A 119 -9.29 -37.40 31.42
CA ASP A 119 -10.07 -37.50 32.67
C ASP A 119 -10.64 -36.11 32.98
#